data_AF-A0AAQ1KFL3-F1
#
_entry.id   AF-A0AAQ1KFL3-F1
#
_cell.length_a   1.000
_cell.length_b   1.000
_cell.length_c   1.000
_cell.angle_alpha   90.00
_cell.angle_beta   90.00
_cell.angle_gamma   90.00
#
_symmetry.space_group_name_H-M   'P 1'
#
loop_
_entity.id
_entity.type
_entity.pdbx_description
1 polymer ?
#
loop_
_entity_poly.entity_id
_entity_poly.type
_entity_poly.pdbx_seq_one_letter_code
_entity_poly.pdbx_strand_id
1 'polypeptide(L)' 'MKVRDMAQLIVRLPEQDKEWLVRKASEQERSQNWLVARLIREARERDERQDKQAAA' A
#
# COMPACT_ATOMS: atom_id res chain seq x y z
N MET A 1 8.52 -15.60 -2.16
CA MET A 1 7.08 -15.79 -2.40
C MET A 1 6.86 -15.85 -3.89
N LYS A 2 6.21 -16.89 -4.43
CA LYS A 2 5.89 -16.89 -5.87
C LYS A 2 4.71 -15.94 -6.07
N VAL A 3 4.65 -15.25 -7.21
CA VAL A 3 3.53 -14.34 -7.53
C VAL A 3 2.17 -15.05 -7.43
N ARG A 4 2.14 -16.36 -7.69
CA ARG A 4 0.95 -17.22 -7.57
C ARG A 4 0.40 -17.36 -6.15
N ASP A 5 1.22 -17.08 -5.14
CA ASP A 5 0.82 -17.15 -3.73
C ASP A 5 0.29 -15.80 -3.22
N MET A 6 0.29 -14.75 -4.05
CA MET A 6 -0.15 -13.40 -3.68
C MET A 6 -1.62 -13.18 -4.04
N ALA A 7 -2.42 -12.73 -3.07
CA ALA A 7 -3.79 -12.33 -3.32
C ALA A 7 -3.85 -11.05 -4.16
N GLN A 8 -4.75 -11.00 -5.14
CA GLN A 8 -4.97 -9.80 -5.96
C GLN A 8 -5.99 -8.88 -5.28
N LEU A 9 -5.68 -7.58 -5.26
CA LEU A 9 -6.58 -6.51 -4.84
C LEU A 9 -6.98 -5.67 -6.05
N ILE A 10 -8.29 -5.52 -6.29
CA ILE A 10 -8.84 -4.63 -7.32
C ILE A 10 -9.61 -3.52 -6.59
N VAL A 11 -9.24 -2.26 -6.82
CA VAL A 11 -9.85 -1.10 -6.19
C VAL A 11 -10.25 -0.07 -7.23
N ARG A 12 -11.32 0.67 -6.92
CA ARG A 12 -11.70 1.89 -7.65
C ARG A 12 -11.18 3.08 -6.86
N LEU A 13 -10.50 4.00 -7.55
CA LEU A 13 -9.92 5.19 -6.96
C LEU A 13 -10.40 6.42 -7.75
N PRO A 14 -10.57 7.58 -7.10
CA PRO A 14 -10.62 8.86 -7.78
C PRO A 14 -9.43 9.02 -8.74
N GLU A 15 -9.65 9.73 -9.85
CA GLU A 15 -8.63 9.90 -10.90
C GLU A 15 -7.36 10.55 -10.36
N GLN A 16 -7.50 11.62 -9.58
CA GLN A 16 -6.40 12.32 -8.91
C GLN A 16 -5.51 11.41 -8.04
N ASP A 17 -6.10 10.42 -7.36
CA ASP A 17 -5.36 9.51 -6.49
C ASP A 17 -4.59 8.48 -7.33
N LYS A 18 -5.17 8.05 -8.45
CA LYS A 18 -4.51 7.19 -9.43
C LYS A 18 -3.32 7.92 -10.08
N GLU A 19 -3.49 9.16 -10.48
CA GLU A 19 -2.42 9.99 -11.05
C GLU A 19 -1.28 10.18 -10.06
N TRP A 20 -1.62 10.50 -8.80
CA TRP A 20 -0.66 10.58 -7.72
C TRP A 20 0.12 9.27 -7.55
N LEU A 21 -0.57 8.12 -7.55
CA LEU A 21 0.05 6.81 -7.42
C LEU A 21 1.02 6.51 -8.57
N VAL A 22 0.62 6.82 -9.82
CA VAL A 22 1.45 6.66 -11.02
C VAL A 22 2.72 7.50 -10.89
N ARG A 23 2.58 8.80 -10.60
CA ARG A 23 3.71 9.72 -10.46
C ARG A 23 4.66 9.25 -9.36
N LYS A 24 4.12 8.90 -8.19
CA LYS A 24 4.91 8.50 -7.02
C LYS A 24 5.66 7.18 -7.22
N ALA A 25 5.08 6.26 -7.98
CA ALA A 25 5.74 5.01 -8.36
C ALA A 25 6.90 5.27 -9.34
N SER A 26 6.69 6.14 -10.33
CA SER A 26 7.71 6.56 -11.29
C SER A 26 8.89 7.27 -10.62
N GLU A 27 8.63 8.21 -9.70
CA GLU A 27 9.68 8.91 -8.92
C GLU A 27 10.59 7.95 -8.13
N GLN A 28 10.07 6.78 -7.76
CA GLN A 28 10.80 5.78 -6.97
C GLN A 28 11.38 4.65 -7.84
N GLU A 29 11.20 4.69 -9.16
CA GLU A 29 11.58 3.61 -10.09
C GLU A 29 10.97 2.26 -9.69
N ARG A 30 9.71 2.28 -9.24
CA ARG A 30 8.96 1.09 -8.77
C ARG A 30 7.62 0.97 -9.48
N SER A 31 7.01 -0.21 -9.39
CA SER A 31 5.65 -0.44 -9.87
C SER A 31 4.62 0.12 -8.89
N GLN A 32 3.43 0.44 -9.40
CA GLN A 32 2.28 0.84 -8.57
C GLN A 32 1.94 -0.25 -7.52
N ASN A 33 2.01 -1.52 -7.91
CA ASN A 33 1.78 -2.64 -7.00
C ASN A 33 2.77 -2.66 -5.82
N TRP A 34 4.05 -2.38 -6.09
CA TRP A 34 5.06 -2.29 -5.04
C TRP A 34 4.75 -1.14 -4.07
N LEU A 35 4.37 0.03 -4.62
CA LEU A 35 4.03 1.20 -3.81
C LEU A 35 2.81 0.96 -2.93
N VAL A 36 1.73 0.39 -3.48
CA VAL A 36 0.52 0.04 -2.74
C VAL A 36 0.83 -0.98 -1.64
N ALA A 37 1.57 -2.04 -1.95
CA ALA A 37 1.94 -3.06 -0.96
C ALA A 37 2.75 -2.46 0.20
N ARG A 38 3.69 -1.55 -0.10
CA ARG A 38 4.45 -0.81 0.91
C ARG A 38 3.54 0.04 1.80
N LEU A 39 2.65 0.83 1.21
CA LEU A 39 1.73 1.71 1.94
C LEU A 39 0.78 0.92 2.84
N ILE A 40 0.25 -0.22 2.37
CA ILE A 40 -0.61 -1.10 3.17
C ILE A 40 0.16 -1.65 4.37
N ARG A 41 1.42 -2.09 4.18
CA ARG A 41 2.25 -2.59 5.28
C ARG A 41 2.52 -1.49 6.32
N GLU A 42 2.91 -0.30 5.87
CA GLU A 42 3.16 0.84 6.76
C GLU A 42 1.87 1.30 7.49
N ALA A 43 0.70 1.19 6.86
CA ALA A 43 -0.58 1.46 7.50
C ALA A 43 -0.89 0.41 8.58
N ARG A 44 -0.76 -0.89 8.26
CA ARG A 44 -0.98 -1.99 9.20
C ARG A 44 -0.07 -1.90 10.42
N GLU A 45 1.23 -1.66 10.22
CA GLU A 45 2.19 -1.52 11.32
C GLU A 45 1.89 -0.32 12.22
N ARG A 46 1.28 0.76 11.69
CA ARG A 46 0.83 1.90 12.49
C ARG A 46 -0.41 1.57 13.31
N ASP A 47 -1.39 0.94 12.67
CA ASP A 47 -2.63 0.48 13.30
C ASP A 47 -2.35 -0.46 14.49
N GLU A 48 -1.52 -1.50 14.27
CA GLU A 48 -1.11 -2.44 15.31
C GLU A 48 -0.37 -1.77 16.49
N ARG A 49 0.34 -0.66 16.25
CA ARG A 49 1.03 0.09 17.32
C ARG A 49 0.05 0.94 18.13
N GLN A 50 -0.94 1.54 17.47
CA GLN A 50 -1.97 2.34 18.13
C GLN A 50 -2.85 1.47 19.02
N ASP A 51 -3.26 0.29 18.54
CA ASP A 51 -4.06 -0.67 19.31
C ASP A 51 -3.32 -1.13 20.57
N LYS A 52 -2.01 -1.40 20.46
CA LYS A 52 -1.18 -1.78 21.61
C LYS A 52 -1.00 -0.66 22.63
N GLN A 53 -1.01 0.60 22.19
CA GLN A 53 -0.94 1.76 23.09
C GLN A 53 -2.28 2.06 23.75
N ALA A 54 -3.41 1.76 23.09
CA ALA A 54 -4.74 1.92 23.66
C ALA A 54 -5.11 0.80 24.65
N ALA A 55 -4.47 -0.37 24.53
CA ALA A 55 -4.71 -1.53 25.40
C ALA A 55 -3.77 -1.63 26.62
N ALA A 56 -2.83 -0.69 26.79
CA ALA A 56 -1.87 -0.62 27.90
C ALA A 56 -2.20 0.51 28.87
#